data_AF-A0A929V5X2-F1
#
_entry.id   AF-A0A929V5X2-F1
#
_cell.length_a   1.000
_cell.length_b   1.000
_cell.length_c   1.000
_cell.angle_alpha   90.00
_cell.angle_beta   90.00
_cell.angle_gamma   90.00
#
_symmetry.space_group_name_H-M   'P 1'
#
loop_
_entity.id
_entity.type
_entity.pdbx_description
1 polymer ?
#
loop_
_entity_poly.entity_id
_entity_poly.type
_entity_poly.pdbx_seq_one_letter_code
_entity_poly.pdbx_strand_id
1 'polypeptide(L)' 'MRHVFTDYVTNNSYDSDHDSYQTMAEALVNHPERFPNISSYEKDEIIRGAEAQGWHRSNW' A
#
# COMPACT_ATOMS: atom_id res chain seq x y z
N MET A 1 -3.28 -5.54 -12.38
CA MET A 1 -2.60 -4.24 -12.58
C MET A 1 -1.42 -4.25 -11.63
N ARG A 2 -0.24 -3.81 -12.07
CA ARG A 2 0.93 -3.68 -11.19
C ARG A 2 0.87 -2.30 -10.54
N HIS A 3 1.01 -2.23 -9.22
CA HIS A 3 1.11 -0.99 -8.46
C HIS A 3 2.54 -0.84 -7.94
N VAL A 4 3.11 0.35 -8.08
CA VAL A 4 4.43 0.66 -7.52
C VAL A 4 4.39 2.05 -6.90
N PHE A 5 4.83 2.18 -5.65
CA PHE A 5 4.98 3.47 -4.98
C PHE A 5 6.21 3.47 -4.09
N THR A 6 6.75 4.66 -3.80
CA THR A 6 7.96 4.83 -3.00
C THR A 6 7.67 5.65 -1.76
N ASP A 7 8.13 5.17 -0.60
CA ASP A 7 8.16 5.93 0.65
C ASP A 7 9.19 7.07 0.51
N TYR A 8 8.74 8.33 0.62
CA TYR A 8 9.65 9.47 0.43
C TYR A 8 10.69 9.65 1.55
N VAL A 9 10.43 9.07 2.74
CA VAL A 9 11.29 9.17 3.92
C VAL A 9 12.38 8.11 3.88
N THR A 10 12.00 6.86 3.61
CA THR A 10 12.95 5.73 3.60
C THR A 10 13.56 5.45 2.24
N ASN A 11 12.98 6.01 1.17
CA ASN A 11 13.32 5.75 -0.22
C ASN A 11 13.11 4.28 -0.63
N ASN A 12 12.31 3.53 0.13
CA ASN A 12 11.92 2.16 -0.18
C ASN A 12 10.75 2.16 -1.17
N SER A 13 10.87 1.36 -2.23
CA SER A 13 9.78 1.11 -3.17
C SER A 13 9.01 -0.13 -2.78
N TYR A 14 7.69 -0.06 -2.90
CA TYR A 14 6.73 -1.14 -2.73
C TYR A 14 6.14 -1.48 -4.09
N ASP A 15 6.11 -2.74 -4.46
CA ASP A 15 5.69 -3.23 -5.78
C ASP A 15 4.77 -4.43 -5.66
N SER A 16 3.54 -4.36 -6.15
CA SER A 16 2.55 -5.43 -5.97
C SER A 16 2.90 -6.77 -6.62
N ASP A 17 3.85 -6.78 -7.56
CA ASP A 17 4.32 -8.01 -8.21
C ASP A 17 5.45 -8.68 -7.41
N HIS A 18 6.09 -7.94 -6.49
CA HIS A 18 7.21 -8.41 -5.67
C HIS A 18 6.84 -8.49 -4.18
N ASP A 19 6.24 -7.42 -3.69
CA ASP A 19 5.64 -7.28 -2.38
C ASP A 19 4.17 -7.68 -2.41
N SER A 20 3.70 -8.26 -1.31
CA SER A 20 2.28 -8.56 -1.16
C SER A 20 1.45 -7.28 -1.08
N TYR A 21 0.22 -7.31 -1.60
CA TYR A 21 -0.75 -6.23 -1.40
C TYR A 21 -0.98 -5.93 0.09
N GLN A 22 -0.86 -6.94 0.96
CA GLN A 22 -0.90 -6.75 2.41
C GLN A 22 0.22 -5.81 2.90
N THR A 23 1.47 -6.07 2.54
CA THR A 23 2.62 -5.23 2.93
C THR A 23 2.44 -3.80 2.45
N MET A 24 1.95 -3.64 1.22
CA MET A 24 1.65 -2.33 0.64
C MET A 24 0.54 -1.60 1.40
N ALA A 25 -0.55 -2.30 1.72
CA ALA A 25 -1.68 -1.75 2.45
C ALA A 25 -1.29 -1.36 3.89
N GLU A 26 -0.46 -2.16 4.57
CA GLU A 26 0.07 -1.85 5.90
C GLU A 26 0.92 -0.57 5.88
N ALA A 27 1.80 -0.41 4.89
CA ALA A 27 2.61 0.80 4.74
C ALA A 27 1.71 2.04 4.55
N LEU A 28 0.73 1.95 3.65
CA LEU A 28 -0.20 3.05 3.35
C LEU A 28 -1.08 3.44 4.54
N VAL A 29 -1.50 2.46 5.36
CA VAL A 29 -2.35 2.70 6.52
C VAL A 29 -1.56 3.24 7.71
N ASN A 30 -0.36 2.71 7.96
CA ASN A 30 0.45 3.11 9.11
C ASN A 30 1.15 4.46 8.92
N HIS A 31 1.52 4.78 7.69
CA HIS A 31 2.29 5.98 7.36
C HIS A 31 1.77 6.71 6.10
N PRO A 32 0.47 7.08 6.03
CA PRO A 32 -0.12 7.69 4.84
C PRO A 32 0.58 8.98 4.39
N GLU A 33 1.18 9.72 5.34
CA GLU A 33 1.96 10.93 5.10
C GLU A 33 3.22 10.68 4.28
N ARG A 34 3.78 9.46 4.32
CA ARG A 34 5.00 9.05 3.59
C ARG A 34 4.79 8.79 2.11
N PHE A 35 3.54 8.85 1.66
CA PHE A 35 3.16 8.61 0.27
C PHE A 35 2.37 9.81 -0.28
N PRO A 36 3.00 10.98 -0.44
CA PRO A 36 2.32 12.18 -0.92
C PRO A 36 1.92 12.08 -2.40
N ASN A 37 2.59 11.22 -3.17
CA ASN A 37 2.41 11.12 -4.62
C ASN A 37 1.42 10.03 -5.04
N ILE A 38 0.98 9.17 -4.11
CA ILE A 38 0.01 8.11 -4.44
C ILE A 38 -1.40 8.69 -4.34
N SER A 39 -2.18 8.52 -5.40
CA SER A 39 -3.55 9.03 -5.46
C SER A 39 -4.49 8.24 -4.53
N SER A 40 -5.60 8.85 -4.11
CA SER A 40 -6.63 8.14 -3.33
C SER A 40 -7.16 6.90 -4.06
N TYR A 41 -7.26 6.97 -5.39
CA TYR A 41 -7.70 5.84 -6.21
C TYR A 41 -6.74 4.65 -6.13
N GLU A 42 -5.42 4.90 -6.28
CA GLU A 42 -4.40 3.85 -6.17
C GLU A 42 -4.35 3.25 -4.76
N LYS A 43 -4.49 4.09 -3.72
CA LYS A 43 -4.61 3.62 -2.33
C LYS A 43 -5.79 2.64 -2.19
N ASP A 44 -6.95 3.00 -2.72
CA ASP A 44 -8.16 2.17 -2.65
C ASP A 44 -8.03 0.87 -3.45
N GLU A 45 -7.33 0.87 -4.60
CA GLU A 45 -7.05 -0.37 -5.34
C GLU A 45 -6.12 -1.31 -4.55
N ILE A 46 -5.06 -0.77 -3.94
CA ILE A 46 -4.12 -1.57 -3.14
C ILE A 46 -4.83 -2.16 -1.91
N ILE A 47 -5.61 -1.34 -1.19
CA ILE A 47 -6.38 -1.80 -0.02
C ILE A 47 -7.38 -2.89 -0.43
N ARG A 48 -8.15 -2.69 -1.50
CA ARG A 48 -9.09 -3.71 -1.99
C ARG A 48 -8.39 -4.99 -2.44
N GLY A 49 -7.22 -4.87 -3.08
CA GLY A 49 -6.39 -6.00 -3.46
C GLY A 49 -5.90 -6.80 -2.25
N ALA A 50 -5.54 -6.11 -1.17
CA ALA A 50 -5.17 -6.73 0.10
C ALA A 50 -6.37 -7.42 0.75
N GLU A 51 -7.52 -6.74 0.84
CA GLU A 51 -8.77 -7.30 1.41
C GLU A 51 -9.24 -8.55 0.67
N ALA A 52 -9.15 -8.56 -0.67
CA ALA A 52 -9.47 -9.73 -1.48
C ALA A 52 -8.54 -10.93 -1.22
N GLN A 53 -7.34 -10.69 -0.69
CA GLN A 53 -6.38 -11.72 -0.28
C GLN A 53 -6.50 -12.10 1.20
N GLY A 54 -7.53 -11.60 1.90
CA GLY A 54 -7.78 -11.91 3.30
C GLY A 54 -7.04 -11.00 4.28
N TRP A 55 -6.43 -9.90 3.81
CA TRP A 55 -5.93 -8.87 4.71
C TRP A 55 -7.11 -8.12 5.33
N HIS A 56 -7.09 -7.99 6.64
CA HIS A 56 -8.03 -7.16 7.36
C HIS A 56 -7.25 -6.04 8.00
N ARG A 57 -7.69 -4.80 7.75
CA ARG A 57 -7.15 -3.63 8.43
C ARG A 57 -7.27 -3.88 9.93
N SER A 58 -6.14 -4.14 10.56
CA SER A 58 -6.09 -4.47 11.98
C SER A 58 -6.43 -3.20 12.75
N ASN A 59 -7.69 -3.05 13.13
CA ASN A 59 -8.11 -2.10 14.14
C ASN A 59 -7.58 -2.60 15.48
N TRP A 60 -6.37 -2.19 15.84
CA TRP A 60 -5.93 -2.09 17.23
C TRP A 60 -6.05 -0.64 17.67
#